data_AF-A0A5K0YW20-F1
#
_entry.id   AF-A0A5K0YW20-F1
#
_cell.length_a   1.000
_cell.length_b   1.000
_cell.length_c   1.000
_cell.angle_alpha   90.00
_cell.angle_beta   90.00
_cell.angle_gamma   90.00
#
_symmetry.space_group_name_H-M   'P 1'
#
loop_
_entity.id
_entity.type
_entity.pdbx_description
1 polymer ?
#
loop_
_entity_poly.entity_id
_entity_poly.type
_entity_poly.pdbx_seq_one_letter_code
_entity_poly.pdbx_strand_id
1 'polypeptide(L)' 'YTSFSELLPLIAVGSTPLLKLKRISQAIDTSILNILNTAVFSSPFATLSFSASASFEVRSPSRVQ' A
#
# COMPACT_ATOMS: atom_id res chain seq x y z
N TYR A 1 11.12 6.31 -0.09
CA TYR A 1 9.86 6.72 -0.74
C TYR A 1 9.13 5.47 -1.20
N THR A 2 8.05 5.07 -0.53
CA THR A 2 7.22 3.92 -0.97
C THR A 2 6.15 4.46 -1.91
N SER A 3 6.54 4.85 -3.13
CA SER A 3 5.55 5.35 -4.09
C SER A 3 4.68 4.19 -4.56
N PHE A 4 3.43 4.16 -4.10
CA PHE A 4 2.42 3.22 -4.56
C PHE A 4 1.90 3.66 -5.95
N SER A 5 2.80 3.70 -6.94
CA SER A 5 2.49 4.14 -8.31
C SER A 5 1.50 3.22 -9.02
N GLU A 6 1.45 1.95 -8.63
CA GLU A 6 0.54 0.93 -9.19
C GLU A 6 -0.91 1.05 -8.68
N LEU A 7 -1.18 1.70 -7.53
CA LEU A 7 -2.54 1.95 -7.04
C LEU A 7 -3.14 3.22 -7.62
N LEU A 8 -2.33 4.15 -8.17
CA LEU A 8 -2.82 5.37 -8.80
C LEU A 8 -3.81 5.09 -9.95
N PRO A 9 -3.51 4.18 -10.90
CA PRO A 9 -4.50 3.80 -11.91
C PRO A 9 -5.71 3.06 -11.30
N LEU A 10 -5.53 2.23 -10.27
CA LEU A 10 -6.63 1.51 -9.61
C LEU A 10 -7.55 2.43 -8.79
N ILE A 11 -7.02 3.49 -8.18
CA ILE A 11 -7.80 4.54 -7.49
C ILE A 11 -8.51 5.45 -8.52
N ALA A 12 -7.86 5.76 -9.65
CA ALA A 12 -8.51 6.47 -10.75
C ALA A 12 -9.70 5.66 -11.31
N VAL A 13 -9.56 4.33 -11.42
CA VAL A 13 -10.66 3.41 -11.77
C VAL A 13 -11.68 3.29 -10.62
N GLY A 14 -11.27 3.43 -9.36
CA GLY A 14 -12.15 3.51 -8.19
C GLY A 14 -13.04 4.77 -8.11
N SER A 15 -12.83 5.75 -9.00
CA SER A 15 -13.78 6.85 -9.21
C SER A 15 -14.95 6.44 -10.13
N THR A 16 -14.93 5.23 -10.68
CA THR A 16 -16.09 4.68 -11.38
C THR A 16 -17.14 4.21 -10.36
N PRO A 17 -18.45 4.43 -10.62
CA PRO A 17 -19.51 4.09 -9.67
C PRO A 17 -19.59 2.60 -9.31
N LEU A 18 -18.88 1.73 -10.05
CA LEU A 18 -18.86 0.30 -9.81
C LEU A 18 -17.79 -0.14 -8.81
N LEU A 19 -16.72 0.63 -8.57
CA LEU A 19 -15.60 0.21 -7.73
C LEU A 19 -15.43 1.16 -6.55
N LYS A 20 -16.10 0.87 -5.43
CA LYS A 20 -15.98 1.67 -4.22
C LYS A 20 -14.74 1.25 -3.42
N LEU A 21 -13.87 2.19 -3.08
CA LEU A 21 -12.77 1.93 -2.16
C LEU A 21 -13.34 1.61 -0.77
N LYS A 22 -13.07 0.41 -0.26
CA LYS A 22 -13.59 -0.07 1.03
C LYS A 22 -12.64 0.23 2.17
N ARG A 23 -11.34 -0.04 1.97
CA ARG A 23 -10.34 0.13 3.01
C ARG A 23 -8.94 0.26 2.42
N ILE A 24 -8.15 1.17 2.94
CA ILE A 24 -6.69 1.19 2.78
C ILE A 24 -6.09 0.88 4.16
N SER A 25 -5.08 0.01 4.20
CA SER A 25 -4.38 -0.36 5.43
C SER A 25 -2.89 -0.51 5.12
N GLN A 26 -2.06 -0.09 6.06
CA GLN A 26 -0.61 -0.17 5.97
C GLN A 26 -0.11 -0.85 7.23
N ALA A 27 0.48 -2.03 7.06
CA ALA A 27 1.13 -2.79 8.11
C ALA A 27 2.64 -2.59 7.99
N ILE A 28 3.27 -2.10 9.05
CA ILE A 28 4.71 -1.87 9.08
C ILE A 28 5.29 -2.92 10.01
N ASP A 29 6.09 -3.82 9.45
CA ASP A 29 6.85 -4.81 10.20
C ASP A 29 8.28 -4.30 10.36
N THR A 30 8.61 -3.86 11.58
CA THR A 30 9.95 -3.37 11.92
C THR A 30 10.93 -4.50 12.19
N SER A 31 10.48 -5.75 12.33
CA SER A 31 11.36 -6.90 12.56
C SER A 31 12.05 -7.35 11.26
N ILE A 32 11.31 -7.29 10.14
CA ILE A 32 11.79 -7.64 8.81
C ILE A 32 12.04 -6.38 7.95
N LEU A 33 11.88 -5.20 8.56
CA LEU A 33 11.97 -3.89 7.90
C LEU A 33 11.15 -3.83 6.60
N ASN A 34 9.92 -4.32 6.67
CA ASN A 34 9.00 -4.41 5.55
C ASN A 34 7.73 -3.61 5.82
N ILE A 35 7.21 -2.99 4.78
CA ILE A 35 5.95 -2.24 4.79
C ILE A 35 5.02 -2.93 3.83
N LEU A 36 3.91 -3.47 4.33
CA LEU A 36 2.86 -4.07 3.54
C LEU A 36 1.67 -3.11 3.46
N ASN A 37 1.39 -2.60 2.27
CA ASN A 37 0.24 -1.75 1.99
C ASN A 37 -0.84 -2.59 1.32
N THR A 38 -2.03 -2.63 1.90
CA THR A 38 -3.19 -3.34 1.37
C THR A 38 -4.32 -2.36 1.06
N ALA A 39 -4.93 -2.49 -0.12
CA ALA A 39 -6.11 -1.76 -0.53
C ALA A 39 -7.21 -2.73 -0.95
N VAL A 40 -8.38 -2.57 -0.34
CA VAL A 40 -9.57 -3.39 -0.60
C VAL A 40 -10.61 -2.53 -1.29
N PHE A 41 -11.07 -3.01 -2.44
CA PHE A 41 -12.13 -2.43 -3.24
C PHE A 41 -13.36 -3.33 -3.21
N SER A 42 -14.51 -2.70 -3.15
CA SER A 42 -15.82 -3.32 -3.09
C SER A 42 -16.60 -2.89 -4.32
N SER A 43 -16.99 -3.85 -5.15
CA SER A 43 -17.97 -3.64 -6.21
C SER A 43 -19.26 -4.38 -5.90
N PRO A 44 -20.40 -4.01 -6.53
CA PRO A 44 -21.66 -4.74 -6.39
C PRO A 44 -21.55 -6.22 -6.77
N PHE A 45 -20.56 -6.58 -7.58
CA PHE A 45 -20.37 -7.94 -8.11
C PHE A 45 -19.25 -8.72 -7.40
N ALA A 46 -18.19 -8.05 -6.97
CA ALA A 46 -17.01 -8.70 -6.38
C ALA A 46 -16.23 -7.78 -5.43
N THR A 47 -15.48 -8.38 -4.50
CA THR A 47 -14.49 -7.67 -3.68
C THR A 47 -13.10 -7.95 -4.25
N LEU A 48 -12.33 -6.89 -4.53
CA LEU A 48 -10.95 -6.98 -5.00
C LEU A 48 -10.02 -6.55 -3.86
N SER A 49 -8.91 -7.25 -3.67
CA SER A 49 -7.90 -6.92 -2.67
C SER A 49 -6.53 -6.89 -3.31
N PHE A 50 -5.82 -5.79 -3.14
CA PHE A 50 -4.46 -5.60 -3.63
C PHE A 50 -3.53 -5.38 -2.46
N SER A 51 -2.36 -6.00 -2.48
CA SER A 51 -1.32 -5.81 -1.46
C SER A 51 0.02 -5.57 -2.14
N ALA A 52 0.80 -4.63 -1.61
CA ALA A 52 2.14 -4.31 -2.07
C ALA A 52 3.09 -4.27 -0.89
N SER A 53 4.24 -4.93 -1.00
CA SER A 53 5.29 -4.93 0.02
C SER A 53 6.47 -4.07 -0.44
N ALA A 54 7.00 -3.24 0.47
CA ALA A 54 8.20 -2.45 0.26
C ALA A 54 9.15 -2.65 1.45
N SER A 55 10.40 -2.97 1.17
CA SER A 55 11.44 -3.07 2.21
C SER A 55 12.07 -1.69 2.45
N PHE A 56 12.42 -1.41 3.70
CA PHE A 56 13.17 -0.21 4.08
C PHE A 56 14.43 -0.62 4.85
N GLU A 57 15.47 0.20 4.79
CA GLU A 57 16.70 -0.03 5.55
C GLU A 57 16.82 1.09 6.59
N VAL A 58 16.96 0.71 7.87
CA VAL A 58 17.20 1.68 8.94
C VAL A 58 18.70 1.88 9.05
N ARG A 59 19.20 2.92 8.38
CA ARG A 59 20.58 3.38 8.56
C ARG A 59 20.67 4.30 9.77
N SER A 60 21.24 3.80 10.86
CA SER A 60 21.66 4.64 11.99
C SER A 60 22.82 5.54 11.56
N PRO A 61 22.85 6.84 11.96
CA PRO A 61 23.94 7.73 11.59
C PRO A 61 25.25 7.18 12.17
N SER A 62 26.22 6.89 11.30
CA SER A 62 27.60 6.65 11.73
C SER A 62 28.11 7.96 12.33
N ARG A 63 28.37 7.96 13.64
CA ARG A 63 28.96 9.11 14.33
C ARG A 63 30.26 9.46 13.62
N VAL A 64 30.29 10.61 12.95
CA VAL A 64 31.54 11.20 12.44
C VAL A 64 32.34 11.58 13.69
N GLN A 65 33.47 10.91 13.90
CA GLN A 65 34.46 11.29 14.92
C GLN A 65 35.36 12.39 14.39
#